data_AF-A0A2D7TY96-F1
#
_entry.id   AF-A0A2D7TY96-F1
#
_cell.length_a   1.000
_cell.length_b   1.000
_cell.length_c   1.000
_cell.angle_alpha   90.00
_cell.angle_beta   90.00
_cell.angle_gamma   90.00
#
_symmetry.space_group_name_H-M   'P 1'
#
loop_
_entity.id
_entity.type
_entity.pdbx_description
1 polymer ?
#
loop_
_entity_poly.entity_id
_entity_poly.type
_entity_poly.pdbx_seq_one_letter_code
_entity_poly.pdbx_strand_id
1 'polypeptide(L)'
;MERNEESTQFAKKNLTNVLSCLIKKDDYASISLAHAPDNSARLCRAWLIQFISSHPDYENAIKLVEREKQSTCLSFLNHIECKQDILLNPNNSTKHLWDYFCSTAKQADEHPEKMAQTILKKRSLSNLKKATIQLETPASQLLFTSNILISPPIDPNSENLPAPFADEARDFYNQPQDYWYDHPIPLDASDPENELLYGLRKLDDALSVEKDKGVIAKNSKIDLVLSISVTHIGMEGLAVRYVEMLTNEHLNLKHLNVFAFDENRCQQLISLLCPNDKKAARAFGVNGSYGRHYSFLKAILAVWHSAVNPETYFTFKIDLDQVFDQPVLLKKYGKTALQLLCNPYWGGSALDSNGVPVELGMIAGGLVNEADSDADEFIPDIARPDTKTLLSPISSKSIFCSQWPQAISTETEIAQMHHNYQRVHVTGGTTGICVDALYKWHPFTPGFISRAEDQAFALSAFGFEGYLSHLHAAGLIMRHDKAAFAGRSIKHAADSKAIGDIERLLLFSRYTDILPAKQSDIIQHIWPFSSCFISPNPEILAGLIFALDGSFKGSKYVEDGAVRLLKSIEFCRHKMEAQLAEEKQGWASFYETMQFSDEIKEALHQIVKSAAIN
;
A
#
# COMPACT_ATOMS: atom_id res chain seq x y z
N MET A 1 -15.23 28.29 5.41
CA MET A 1 -14.66 29.19 4.38
C MET A 1 -15.59 29.10 3.18
N GLU A 2 -16.25 30.19 2.82
CA GLU A 2 -17.19 30.19 1.69
C GLU A 2 -16.44 30.01 0.37
N ARG A 3 -16.94 29.08 -0.45
CA ARG A 3 -16.37 28.71 -1.74
C ARG A 3 -16.57 29.87 -2.72
N ASN A 4 -15.56 30.22 -3.51
CA ASN A 4 -15.73 31.20 -4.60
C ASN A 4 -16.82 30.69 -5.56
N GLU A 5 -17.84 31.52 -5.84
CA GLU A 5 -18.96 31.18 -6.73
C GLU A 5 -18.47 30.74 -8.12
N GLU A 6 -17.38 31.35 -8.62
CA GLU A 6 -16.78 31.01 -9.91
C GLU A 6 -16.22 29.58 -9.95
N SER A 7 -15.51 29.15 -8.89
CA SER A 7 -14.98 27.78 -8.76
C SER A 7 -16.11 26.75 -8.74
N THR A 8 -17.20 27.09 -8.05
CA THR A 8 -18.39 26.24 -7.98
C THR A 8 -19.06 26.10 -9.34
N GLN A 9 -19.23 27.19 -10.08
CA GLN A 9 -19.81 27.17 -11.43
C GLN A 9 -18.94 26.40 -12.42
N PHE A 10 -17.62 26.55 -12.32
CA PHE A 10 -16.66 25.84 -13.15
C PHE A 10 -16.71 24.32 -12.93
N ALA A 11 -16.78 23.87 -11.68
CA ALA A 11 -16.95 22.45 -11.35
C ALA A 11 -18.28 21.90 -11.88
N LYS A 12 -19.39 22.63 -11.70
CA LYS A 12 -20.72 22.23 -12.21
C LYS A 12 -20.74 22.05 -13.73
N LYS A 13 -20.15 23.00 -14.49
CA LYS A 13 -20.03 22.89 -15.96
C LYS A 13 -19.34 21.59 -16.36
N ASN A 14 -18.22 21.29 -15.71
CA ASN A 14 -17.42 20.09 -16.01
C ASN A 14 -18.15 18.79 -15.65
N LEU A 15 -18.84 18.76 -14.52
CA LEU A 15 -19.67 17.62 -14.13
C LEU A 15 -20.80 17.35 -15.13
N THR A 16 -21.50 18.39 -15.60
CA THR A 16 -22.53 18.25 -16.65
C THR A 16 -21.96 17.65 -17.93
N ASN A 17 -20.78 18.10 -18.36
CA ASN A 17 -20.11 17.55 -19.56
C ASN A 17 -19.77 16.06 -19.38
N VAL A 18 -19.16 15.70 -18.25
CA VAL A 18 -18.77 14.31 -17.97
C VAL A 18 -20.00 13.39 -17.85
N LEU A 19 -21.00 13.79 -17.07
CA LEU A 19 -22.15 12.93 -16.75
C LEU A 19 -23.08 12.73 -17.95
N SER A 20 -23.23 13.73 -18.83
CA SER A 20 -23.95 13.54 -20.11
C SER A 20 -23.23 12.58 -21.08
N CYS A 21 -21.90 12.48 -20.97
CA CYS A 21 -21.11 11.51 -21.73
C CYS A 21 -21.16 10.11 -21.10
N LEU A 22 -21.20 10.02 -19.77
CA LEU A 22 -21.17 8.76 -19.04
C LEU A 22 -22.53 8.06 -18.97
N ILE A 23 -23.57 8.77 -18.53
CA ILE A 23 -24.88 8.19 -18.20
C ILE A 23 -25.79 8.32 -19.42
N LYS A 24 -26.11 7.19 -20.05
CA LYS A 24 -27.01 7.11 -21.21
C LYS A 24 -28.43 6.80 -20.78
N LYS A 25 -29.37 6.96 -21.72
CA LYS A 25 -30.80 6.69 -21.47
C LYS A 25 -31.05 5.26 -20.99
N ASP A 26 -30.27 4.30 -21.51
CA ASP A 26 -30.37 2.90 -21.13
C ASP A 26 -29.94 2.66 -19.67
N ASP A 27 -29.13 3.56 -19.11
CA ASP A 27 -28.70 3.49 -17.71
C ASP A 27 -29.73 4.07 -16.72
N TYR A 28 -30.71 4.86 -17.19
CA TYR A 28 -31.61 5.63 -16.30
C TYR A 28 -32.37 4.75 -15.31
N ALA A 29 -32.78 3.56 -15.73
CA ALA A 29 -33.47 2.63 -14.85
C ALA A 29 -32.58 2.19 -13.67
N SER A 30 -31.29 1.96 -13.93
CA SER A 30 -30.30 1.45 -12.94
C SER A 30 -29.94 2.49 -11.87
N ILE A 31 -30.02 3.78 -12.20
CA ILE A 31 -29.69 4.88 -11.29
C ILE A 31 -30.91 5.67 -10.81
N SER A 32 -32.13 5.22 -11.08
CA SER A 32 -33.36 5.89 -10.64
C SER A 32 -33.42 6.04 -9.11
N LEU A 33 -33.98 7.16 -8.63
CA LEU A 33 -34.14 7.41 -7.19
C LEU A 33 -35.07 6.40 -6.52
N ALA A 34 -36.06 5.88 -7.26
CA ALA A 34 -37.05 4.94 -6.73
C ALA A 34 -36.44 3.54 -6.46
N HIS A 35 -35.38 3.18 -7.18
CA HIS A 35 -34.72 1.87 -7.08
C HIS A 35 -33.42 1.93 -6.27
N ALA A 36 -33.22 2.98 -5.47
CA ALA A 36 -32.05 3.08 -4.60
C ALA A 36 -32.14 2.04 -3.47
N PRO A 37 -31.06 1.32 -3.13
CA PRO A 37 -31.10 0.32 -2.06
C PRO A 37 -31.37 0.94 -0.68
N ASP A 38 -30.93 2.18 -0.46
CA ASP A 38 -31.16 2.93 0.78
C ASP A 38 -31.09 4.45 0.56
N ASN A 39 -31.23 5.21 1.65
CA ASN A 39 -31.17 6.68 1.64
C ASN A 39 -29.80 7.20 1.15
N SER A 40 -28.73 6.57 1.59
CA SER A 40 -27.36 7.01 1.29
C SER A 40 -27.04 6.84 -0.19
N ALA A 41 -27.40 5.71 -0.79
CA ALA A 41 -27.32 5.48 -2.22
C ALA A 41 -28.22 6.42 -3.01
N ARG A 42 -29.41 6.74 -2.48
CA ARG A 42 -30.35 7.69 -3.10
C ARG A 42 -29.77 9.10 -3.16
N LEU A 43 -29.01 9.53 -2.16
CA LEU A 43 -28.29 10.82 -2.18
C LEU A 43 -27.20 10.84 -3.26
N CYS A 44 -26.41 9.77 -3.39
CA CYS A 44 -25.41 9.66 -4.46
C CYS A 44 -26.06 9.73 -5.85
N ARG A 45 -27.16 8.99 -6.07
CA ARG A 45 -27.93 9.05 -7.33
C ARG A 45 -28.48 10.44 -7.60
N ALA A 46 -29.07 11.09 -6.60
CA ALA A 46 -29.58 12.45 -6.74
C ALA A 46 -28.48 13.44 -7.10
N TRP A 47 -27.30 13.31 -6.49
CA TRP A 47 -26.16 14.14 -6.81
C TRP A 47 -25.68 13.95 -8.27
N LEU A 48 -25.70 12.73 -8.81
CA LEU A 48 -25.38 12.48 -10.23
C LEU A 48 -26.47 13.02 -11.17
N ILE A 49 -27.74 12.76 -10.85
CA ILE A 49 -28.89 13.07 -11.71
C ILE A 49 -29.12 14.57 -11.85
N GLN A 50 -28.80 15.39 -10.84
CA GLN A 50 -29.01 16.86 -10.91
C GLN A 50 -28.25 17.54 -12.07
N PHE A 51 -27.29 16.84 -12.70
CA PHE A 51 -26.53 17.32 -13.84
C PHE A 51 -27.05 16.80 -15.19
N ILE A 52 -28.15 16.04 -15.20
CA ILE A 52 -28.73 15.39 -16.40
C ILE A 52 -30.20 15.79 -16.54
N SER A 53 -30.45 16.91 -17.20
CA SER A 53 -31.81 17.47 -17.38
C SER A 53 -32.77 16.56 -18.13
N SER A 54 -32.26 15.60 -18.93
CA SER A 54 -33.07 14.61 -19.63
C SER A 54 -33.48 13.41 -18.78
N HIS A 55 -32.96 13.25 -17.56
CA HIS A 55 -33.29 12.13 -16.68
C HIS A 55 -34.69 12.32 -16.06
N PRO A 56 -35.56 11.28 -16.02
CA PRO A 56 -36.92 11.40 -15.47
C PRO A 56 -36.98 11.93 -14.03
N ASP A 57 -36.01 11.54 -13.19
CA ASP A 57 -35.91 11.97 -11.80
C ASP A 57 -35.22 13.33 -11.59
N TYR A 58 -34.89 14.10 -12.64
CA TYR A 58 -34.11 15.35 -12.56
C TYR A 58 -34.63 16.35 -11.51
N GLU A 59 -35.90 16.71 -11.59
CA GLU A 59 -36.53 17.66 -10.66
C GLU A 59 -36.57 17.14 -9.22
N ASN A 60 -36.76 15.84 -9.04
CA ASN A 60 -36.78 15.20 -7.73
C ASN A 60 -35.38 15.15 -7.13
N ALA A 61 -34.36 14.92 -7.96
CA ALA A 61 -32.97 14.91 -7.55
C ALA A 61 -32.53 16.28 -7.05
N ILE A 62 -32.85 17.37 -7.77
CA ILE A 62 -32.54 18.75 -7.34
C ILE A 62 -33.16 19.05 -5.98
N LYS A 63 -34.46 18.76 -5.82
CA LYS A 63 -35.16 18.99 -4.54
C LYS A 63 -34.55 18.18 -3.40
N LEU A 64 -34.14 16.95 -3.66
CA LEU A 64 -33.51 16.10 -2.66
C LEU A 64 -32.12 16.62 -2.27
N VAL A 65 -31.30 17.03 -3.24
CA VAL A 65 -29.98 17.61 -2.96
C VAL A 65 -30.08 18.88 -2.12
N GLU A 66 -31.04 19.76 -2.44
CA GLU A 66 -31.22 20.99 -1.66
C GLU A 66 -31.73 20.70 -0.24
N ARG A 67 -32.68 19.78 -0.09
CA ARG A 67 -33.23 19.40 1.21
C ARG A 67 -32.18 18.79 2.13
N GLU A 68 -31.31 17.94 1.57
CA GLU A 68 -30.35 17.13 2.32
C GLU A 68 -28.93 17.71 2.26
N LYS A 69 -28.77 18.99 1.89
CA LYS A 69 -27.46 19.63 1.65
C LYS A 69 -26.49 19.60 2.84
N GLN A 70 -27.01 19.40 4.05
CA GLN A 70 -26.23 19.27 5.30
C GLN A 70 -25.83 17.82 5.61
N SER A 71 -26.29 16.83 4.83
CA SER A 71 -25.83 15.44 4.97
C SER A 71 -24.34 15.35 4.68
N THR A 72 -23.64 14.46 5.38
CA THR A 72 -22.20 14.26 5.21
C THR A 72 -21.83 13.88 3.76
N CYS A 73 -22.66 13.05 3.12
CA CYS A 73 -22.50 12.66 1.72
C CYS A 73 -22.49 13.87 0.78
N LEU A 74 -23.51 14.74 0.88
CA LEU A 74 -23.59 15.94 0.05
C LEU A 74 -22.59 17.02 0.47
N SER A 75 -22.19 17.06 1.73
CA SER A 75 -21.10 17.93 2.20
C SER A 75 -19.80 17.61 1.44
N PHE A 76 -19.39 16.34 1.39
CA PHE A 76 -18.24 15.90 0.60
C PHE A 76 -18.42 16.19 -0.89
N LEU A 77 -19.52 15.71 -1.50
CA LEU A 77 -19.74 15.81 -2.94
C LEU A 77 -19.87 17.26 -3.44
N ASN A 78 -20.37 18.17 -2.60
CA ASN A 78 -20.43 19.60 -2.93
C ASN A 78 -19.13 20.35 -2.60
N HIS A 79 -18.14 19.70 -1.97
CA HIS A 79 -16.84 20.29 -1.66
C HIS A 79 -15.79 20.06 -2.77
N ILE A 80 -16.04 19.10 -3.68
CA ILE A 80 -15.09 18.70 -4.73
C ILE A 80 -14.82 19.83 -5.74
N GLU A 81 -13.57 20.07 -6.08
CA GLU A 81 -13.11 21.09 -7.03
C GLU A 81 -12.62 20.54 -8.36
N CYS A 82 -12.72 21.39 -9.39
CA CYS A 82 -12.17 21.15 -10.72
C CYS A 82 -10.98 22.08 -10.93
N LYS A 83 -9.81 21.55 -11.27
CA LYS A 83 -8.61 22.34 -11.53
C LYS A 83 -8.45 22.71 -13.00
N GLN A 84 -8.86 21.82 -13.91
CA GLN A 84 -8.66 21.96 -15.36
C GLN A 84 -9.93 21.59 -16.14
N ASP A 85 -10.20 22.28 -17.25
CA ASP A 85 -11.41 22.06 -18.07
C ASP A 85 -11.38 20.66 -18.70
N ILE A 86 -12.52 19.98 -18.65
CA ILE A 86 -12.72 18.62 -19.15
C ILE A 86 -13.47 18.75 -20.47
N LEU A 87 -12.69 18.88 -21.55
CA LEU A 87 -13.20 19.10 -22.90
C LEU A 87 -13.68 17.78 -23.53
N LEU A 88 -14.86 17.32 -23.13
CA LEU A 88 -15.57 16.21 -23.77
C LEU A 88 -16.52 16.75 -24.84
N ASN A 89 -16.52 16.15 -26.03
CA ASN A 89 -17.51 16.44 -27.05
C ASN A 89 -18.57 15.32 -27.03
N PRO A 90 -19.79 15.57 -26.51
CA PRO A 90 -20.83 14.54 -26.41
C PRO A 90 -21.30 14.00 -27.77
N ASN A 91 -21.03 14.73 -28.87
CA ASN A 91 -21.34 14.31 -30.24
C ASN A 91 -20.18 13.54 -30.91
N ASN A 92 -19.00 13.51 -30.28
CA ASN A 92 -17.85 12.78 -30.80
C ASN A 92 -17.73 11.42 -30.10
N SER A 93 -18.38 10.40 -30.69
CA SER A 93 -18.44 9.02 -30.20
C SER A 93 -17.09 8.29 -30.04
N THR A 94 -15.97 8.94 -30.37
CA THR A 94 -14.66 8.29 -30.47
C THR A 94 -13.80 8.35 -29.21
N LYS A 95 -14.08 9.26 -28.26
CA LYS A 95 -13.28 9.41 -27.04
C LYS A 95 -13.94 8.74 -25.84
N HIS A 96 -13.25 7.77 -25.26
CA HIS A 96 -13.65 7.10 -24.03
C HIS A 96 -13.29 7.98 -22.82
N LEU A 97 -13.99 7.88 -21.69
CA LEU A 97 -13.66 8.70 -20.50
C LEU A 97 -12.28 8.38 -19.92
N TRP A 98 -11.77 7.18 -20.19
CA TRP A 98 -10.38 6.82 -19.90
C TRP A 98 -9.38 7.75 -20.57
N ASP A 99 -9.66 8.33 -21.74
CA ASP A 99 -8.75 9.29 -22.38
C ASP A 99 -8.40 10.50 -21.48
N TYR A 100 -9.31 10.83 -20.55
CA TYR A 100 -9.17 11.98 -19.65
C TYR A 100 -8.78 11.56 -18.23
N PHE A 101 -9.43 10.53 -17.70
CA PHE A 101 -9.30 10.17 -16.29
C PHE A 101 -8.34 8.99 -16.05
N CYS A 102 -8.01 8.20 -17.07
CA CYS A 102 -7.18 7.01 -16.93
C CYS A 102 -6.53 6.63 -18.27
N SER A 103 -5.73 7.52 -18.85
CA SER A 103 -5.19 7.33 -20.21
C SER A 103 -4.29 6.10 -20.34
N THR A 104 -3.69 5.69 -19.22
CA THR A 104 -2.94 4.43 -19.13
C THR A 104 -3.84 3.20 -19.30
N ALA A 105 -5.07 3.20 -18.77
CA ALA A 105 -6.03 2.12 -19.00
C ALA A 105 -6.43 2.04 -20.47
N LYS A 106 -6.67 3.18 -21.11
CA LYS A 106 -6.94 3.25 -22.55
C LYS A 106 -5.81 2.64 -23.38
N GLN A 107 -4.58 3.04 -23.10
CA GLN A 107 -3.41 2.52 -23.79
C GLN A 107 -3.21 1.02 -23.56
N ALA A 108 -3.47 0.53 -22.34
CA ALA A 108 -3.34 -0.88 -21.99
C ALA A 108 -4.41 -1.75 -22.67
N ASP A 109 -5.65 -1.27 -22.74
CA ASP A 109 -6.77 -1.93 -23.43
C ASP A 109 -6.55 -2.01 -24.95
N GLU A 110 -6.12 -0.91 -25.59
CA GLU A 110 -5.95 -0.87 -27.04
C GLU A 110 -4.65 -1.52 -27.52
N HIS A 111 -3.56 -1.36 -26.76
CA HIS A 111 -2.21 -1.71 -27.19
C HIS A 111 -1.38 -2.37 -26.06
N PRO A 112 -1.85 -3.49 -25.47
CA PRO A 112 -1.18 -4.12 -24.32
C PRO A 112 0.26 -4.51 -24.62
N GLU A 113 0.52 -5.12 -25.78
CA GLU A 113 1.86 -5.58 -26.17
C GLU A 113 2.86 -4.42 -26.37
N LYS A 114 2.39 -3.30 -26.92
CA LYS A 114 3.21 -2.09 -27.08
C LYS A 114 3.54 -1.48 -25.71
N MET A 115 2.58 -1.51 -24.79
CA MET A 115 2.81 -1.08 -23.42
C MET A 115 3.86 -1.97 -22.75
N ALA A 116 3.73 -3.30 -22.83
CA ALA A 116 4.70 -4.26 -22.29
C ALA A 116 6.11 -4.02 -22.84
N GLN A 117 6.27 -3.86 -24.15
CA GLN A 117 7.58 -3.54 -24.76
C GLN A 117 8.16 -2.22 -24.24
N THR A 118 7.32 -1.20 -24.06
CA THR A 118 7.73 0.09 -23.51
C THR A 118 8.20 -0.04 -22.07
N ILE A 119 7.49 -0.84 -21.27
CA ILE A 119 7.86 -1.16 -19.89
C ILE A 119 9.23 -1.82 -19.83
N LEU A 120 9.46 -2.86 -20.65
CA LEU A 120 10.74 -3.56 -20.71
C LEU A 120 11.90 -2.62 -21.02
N LYS A 121 11.71 -1.74 -22.01
CA LYS A 121 12.72 -0.75 -22.40
C LYS A 121 13.00 0.27 -21.29
N LYS A 122 11.96 0.82 -20.67
CA LYS A 122 12.11 1.85 -19.63
C LYS A 122 12.82 1.34 -18.37
N ARG A 123 12.64 0.07 -18.05
CA ARG A 123 13.15 -0.53 -16.81
C ARG A 123 14.48 -1.28 -16.98
N SER A 124 14.99 -1.33 -18.21
CA SER A 124 16.34 -1.86 -18.45
C SER A 124 17.40 -0.96 -17.82
N LEU A 125 18.42 -1.59 -17.25
CA LEU A 125 19.58 -0.95 -16.68
C LEU A 125 20.83 -1.23 -17.53
N SER A 126 21.76 -0.29 -17.52
CA SER A 126 23.08 -0.42 -18.14
C SER A 126 24.19 -0.10 -17.14
N ASN A 127 25.44 -0.46 -17.45
CA ASN A 127 26.62 -0.17 -16.64
C ASN A 127 26.51 -0.63 -15.17
N LEU A 128 25.99 -1.84 -14.93
CA LEU A 128 25.83 -2.37 -13.59
C LEU A 128 27.17 -2.51 -12.86
N LYS A 129 27.21 -2.01 -11.63
CA LYS A 129 28.32 -2.17 -10.69
C LYS A 129 27.86 -2.99 -9.50
N LYS A 130 28.66 -3.98 -9.12
CA LYS A 130 28.41 -4.79 -7.93
C LYS A 130 28.48 -3.94 -6.67
N ALA A 131 27.77 -4.38 -5.64
CA ALA A 131 27.85 -3.79 -4.32
C ALA A 131 29.21 -4.09 -3.68
N THR A 132 29.67 -3.17 -2.83
CA THR A 132 30.90 -3.34 -2.05
C THR A 132 30.71 -4.38 -0.95
N ILE A 133 29.54 -4.38 -0.30
CA ILE A 133 29.10 -5.39 0.66
C ILE A 133 28.01 -6.22 -0.02
N GLN A 134 28.20 -7.53 -0.08
CA GLN A 134 27.26 -8.47 -0.69
C GLN A 134 26.65 -9.37 0.40
N LEU A 135 25.42 -9.83 0.16
CA LEU A 135 24.77 -10.81 1.03
C LEU A 135 25.38 -12.20 0.77
N GLU A 136 26.22 -12.66 1.68
CA GLU A 136 26.95 -13.94 1.61
C GLU A 136 26.51 -14.93 2.70
N THR A 137 26.25 -14.43 3.91
CA THR A 137 25.80 -15.21 5.07
C THR A 137 24.43 -14.71 5.56
N PRO A 138 23.32 -15.12 4.91
CA PRO A 138 21.99 -14.60 5.21
C PRO A 138 21.62 -14.62 6.69
N ALA A 139 22.02 -15.66 7.43
CA ALA A 139 21.64 -15.78 8.83
C ALA A 139 22.18 -14.67 9.75
N SER A 140 23.32 -14.06 9.44
CA SER A 140 23.86 -12.93 10.23
C SER A 140 23.64 -11.58 9.56
N GLN A 141 23.52 -11.55 8.23
CA GLN A 141 23.49 -10.33 7.44
C GLN A 141 22.09 -9.83 7.07
N LEU A 142 21.08 -10.71 7.11
CA LEU A 142 19.71 -10.41 6.72
C LEU A 142 18.78 -10.33 7.95
N LEU A 143 18.08 -9.22 8.07
CA LEU A 143 16.94 -9.07 8.98
C LEU A 143 15.64 -9.25 8.21
N PHE A 144 14.78 -10.18 8.61
CA PHE A 144 13.41 -10.18 8.10
C PHE A 144 12.57 -9.16 8.86
N THR A 145 11.61 -8.57 8.16
CA THR A 145 10.64 -7.64 8.75
C THR A 145 9.24 -7.97 8.26
N SER A 146 8.23 -7.81 9.11
CA SER A 146 6.84 -8.00 8.73
C SER A 146 5.90 -7.16 9.58
N ASN A 147 4.70 -6.91 9.07
CA ASN A 147 3.64 -6.23 9.82
C ASN A 147 2.57 -7.20 10.28
N ILE A 148 2.06 -6.96 11.48
CA ILE A 148 0.85 -7.56 12.03
C ILE A 148 -0.10 -6.42 12.36
N LEU A 149 -1.33 -6.54 11.87
CA LEU A 149 -2.36 -5.52 11.99
C LEU A 149 -3.48 -6.11 12.85
N ILE A 150 -3.70 -5.60 14.06
CA ILE A 150 -4.67 -6.15 15.00
C ILE A 150 -5.93 -5.28 15.07
N SER A 151 -7.09 -5.93 15.15
CA SER A 151 -8.38 -5.27 15.34
C SER A 151 -9.20 -5.89 16.46
N PRO A 152 -10.17 -5.15 17.03
CA PRO A 152 -11.16 -5.72 17.95
C PRO A 152 -11.84 -6.95 17.35
N PRO A 153 -12.49 -7.78 18.18
CA PRO A 153 -13.20 -8.95 17.66
C PRO A 153 -14.31 -8.51 16.70
N ILE A 154 -14.52 -9.27 15.62
CA ILE A 154 -15.68 -9.08 14.74
C ILE A 154 -16.95 -9.50 15.46
N ASP A 155 -16.89 -10.61 16.21
CA ASP A 155 -17.94 -11.05 17.12
C ASP A 155 -17.44 -11.01 18.58
N PRO A 156 -17.92 -10.06 19.42
CA PRO A 156 -17.47 -9.90 20.80
C PRO A 156 -17.89 -11.07 21.72
N ASN A 157 -18.75 -11.97 21.24
CA ASN A 157 -19.21 -13.17 21.94
C ASN A 157 -18.65 -14.47 21.32
N SER A 158 -17.73 -14.37 20.37
CA SER A 158 -17.10 -15.52 19.72
C SER A 158 -16.42 -16.44 20.73
N GLU A 159 -16.59 -17.75 20.55
CA GLU A 159 -15.86 -18.77 21.33
C GLU A 159 -14.36 -18.78 21.03
N ASN A 160 -13.94 -18.19 19.90
CA ASN A 160 -12.53 -18.06 19.53
C ASN A 160 -11.83 -16.87 20.21
N LEU A 161 -12.56 -16.00 20.90
CA LEU A 161 -11.95 -14.88 21.63
C LEU A 161 -11.22 -15.43 22.88
N PRO A 162 -9.90 -15.26 23.00
CA PRO A 162 -9.16 -15.86 24.12
C PRO A 162 -9.64 -15.32 25.46
N ALA A 163 -9.97 -16.23 26.39
CA ALA A 163 -10.53 -15.89 27.70
C ALA A 163 -9.73 -14.83 28.48
N PRO A 164 -8.37 -14.81 28.48
CA PRO A 164 -7.59 -13.79 29.18
C PRO A 164 -7.79 -12.37 28.66
N PHE A 165 -8.28 -12.22 27.42
CA PHE A 165 -8.39 -10.94 26.71
C PHE A 165 -9.83 -10.51 26.47
N ALA A 166 -10.81 -11.37 26.79
CA ALA A 166 -12.19 -11.20 26.34
C ALA A 166 -12.84 -9.89 26.83
N ASP A 167 -12.67 -9.54 28.10
CA ASP A 167 -13.27 -8.32 28.65
C ASP A 167 -12.63 -7.05 28.07
N GLU A 168 -11.30 -6.98 28.05
CA GLU A 168 -10.54 -5.86 27.47
C GLU A 168 -10.82 -5.71 25.97
N ALA A 169 -10.92 -6.81 25.22
CA ALA A 169 -11.24 -6.80 23.80
C ALA A 169 -12.66 -6.26 23.52
N ARG A 170 -13.64 -6.56 24.39
CA ARG A 170 -15.01 -6.07 24.26
C ARG A 170 -15.12 -4.57 24.48
N ASP A 171 -14.26 -3.99 25.31
CA ASP A 171 -14.24 -2.54 25.54
C ASP A 171 -13.90 -1.74 24.27
N PHE A 172 -13.15 -2.34 23.34
CA PHE A 172 -12.84 -1.73 22.04
C PHE A 172 -13.89 -1.99 20.96
N TYR A 173 -14.75 -3.00 21.11
CA TYR A 173 -15.72 -3.39 20.07
C TYR A 173 -16.65 -2.25 19.62
N ASN A 174 -17.09 -1.42 20.56
CA ASN A 174 -18.00 -0.30 20.28
C ASN A 174 -17.27 1.04 20.07
N GLN A 175 -15.93 1.05 20.07
CA GLN A 175 -15.17 2.27 19.87
C GLN A 175 -15.08 2.62 18.38
N PRO A 176 -14.99 3.92 18.04
CA PRO A 176 -14.66 4.32 16.67
C PRO A 176 -13.26 3.86 16.27
N GLN A 177 -13.13 3.35 15.05
CA GLN A 177 -11.85 2.94 14.48
C GLN A 177 -10.98 4.15 14.12
N ASP A 178 -9.69 4.10 14.47
CA ASP A 178 -8.71 5.16 14.21
C ASP A 178 -7.96 4.96 12.89
N TYR A 179 -7.64 3.70 12.56
CA TYR A 179 -6.81 3.35 11.39
C TYR A 179 -7.43 2.24 10.57
N TRP A 180 -7.36 2.35 9.24
CA TRP A 180 -7.97 1.41 8.29
C TRP A 180 -6.90 0.59 7.58
N TYR A 181 -6.98 -0.72 7.75
CA TYR A 181 -6.12 -1.70 7.08
C TYR A 181 -6.92 -2.62 6.16
N ASP A 182 -6.26 -3.26 5.20
CA ASP A 182 -6.89 -4.08 4.17
C ASP A 182 -7.52 -5.37 4.70
N HIS A 183 -7.00 -5.89 5.82
CA HIS A 183 -7.36 -7.18 6.42
C HIS A 183 -6.69 -7.34 7.79
N PRO A 184 -7.01 -6.50 8.78
CA PRO A 184 -6.48 -6.71 10.12
C PRO A 184 -6.94 -8.07 10.68
N ILE A 185 -6.10 -8.71 11.49
CA ILE A 185 -6.41 -9.92 12.25
C ILE A 185 -7.33 -9.49 13.41
N PRO A 186 -8.59 -9.93 13.43
CA PRO A 186 -9.45 -9.67 14.58
C PRO A 186 -9.06 -10.57 15.75
N LEU A 187 -9.27 -10.09 16.97
CA LEU A 187 -8.93 -10.85 18.19
C LEU A 187 -9.72 -12.16 18.34
N ASP A 188 -10.80 -12.34 17.59
CA ASP A 188 -11.59 -13.57 17.51
C ASP A 188 -11.31 -14.40 16.23
N ALA A 189 -10.17 -14.19 15.59
CA ALA A 189 -9.70 -15.04 14.48
C ALA A 189 -9.40 -16.45 15.00
N SER A 190 -9.96 -17.47 14.35
CA SER A 190 -9.59 -18.86 14.64
C SER A 190 -8.17 -19.16 14.16
N ASP A 191 -7.51 -20.20 14.71
CA ASP A 191 -6.15 -20.57 14.31
C ASP A 191 -5.96 -20.71 12.78
N PRO A 192 -6.88 -21.37 12.03
CA PRO A 192 -6.72 -21.50 10.59
C PRO A 192 -6.88 -20.17 9.83
N GLU A 193 -7.62 -19.22 10.38
CA GLU A 193 -7.83 -17.88 9.80
C GLU A 193 -6.70 -16.90 10.17
N ASN A 194 -5.80 -17.28 11.08
CA ASN A 194 -4.84 -16.37 11.69
C ASN A 194 -3.55 -16.24 10.88
N GLU A 195 -3.40 -15.10 10.20
CA GLU A 195 -2.26 -14.78 9.33
C GLU A 195 -0.90 -14.88 10.05
N LEU A 196 -0.83 -14.48 11.34
CA LEU A 196 0.39 -14.59 12.14
C LEU A 196 0.87 -16.04 12.21
N LEU A 197 -0.05 -16.94 12.57
CA LEU A 197 0.27 -18.37 12.75
C LEU A 197 0.63 -19.00 11.41
N TYR A 198 -0.07 -18.63 10.34
CA TYR A 198 0.20 -19.11 9.00
C TYR A 198 1.59 -18.69 8.51
N GLY A 199 1.85 -17.38 8.45
CA GLY A 199 3.07 -16.83 7.86
C GLY A 199 4.33 -17.22 8.62
N LEU A 200 4.31 -17.16 9.96
CA LEU A 200 5.49 -17.53 10.76
C LEU A 200 5.83 -19.01 10.60
N ARG A 201 4.83 -19.90 10.55
CA ARG A 201 5.04 -21.32 10.32
C ARG A 201 5.65 -21.57 8.93
N LYS A 202 5.10 -20.94 7.89
CA LYS A 202 5.58 -21.11 6.51
C LYS A 202 6.98 -20.54 6.31
N LEU A 203 7.31 -19.44 6.97
CA LEU A 203 8.66 -18.89 6.94
C LEU A 203 9.66 -19.81 7.65
N ASP A 204 9.32 -20.34 8.84
CA ASP A 204 10.17 -21.31 9.55
C ASP A 204 10.40 -22.55 8.68
N ASP A 205 9.35 -23.12 8.08
CA ASP A 205 9.43 -24.25 7.16
C ASP A 205 10.36 -23.95 5.97
N ALA A 206 10.23 -22.76 5.36
CA ALA A 206 11.09 -22.33 4.26
C ALA A 206 12.57 -22.25 4.67
N LEU A 207 12.86 -21.81 5.89
CA LEU A 207 14.22 -21.76 6.45
C LEU A 207 14.79 -23.15 6.77
N SER A 208 13.94 -24.14 7.06
CA SER A 208 14.41 -25.53 7.16
C SER A 208 15.02 -26.00 5.84
N VAL A 209 14.41 -25.67 4.71
CA VAL A 209 14.94 -26.02 3.38
C VAL A 209 16.28 -25.31 3.11
N GLU A 210 16.40 -24.05 3.54
CA GLU A 210 17.66 -23.30 3.42
C GLU A 210 18.81 -23.95 4.21
N LYS A 211 18.50 -24.52 5.39
CA LYS A 211 19.46 -25.30 6.19
C LYS A 211 19.84 -26.61 5.51
N ASP A 212 18.86 -27.31 4.96
CA ASP A 212 19.08 -28.58 4.26
C ASP A 212 19.95 -28.39 3.00
N LYS A 213 19.82 -27.24 2.34
CA LYS A 213 20.65 -26.83 1.19
C LYS A 213 22.01 -26.22 1.60
N GLY A 214 22.25 -26.01 2.88
CA GLY A 214 23.50 -25.44 3.40
C GLY A 214 23.68 -23.95 3.11
N VAL A 215 22.59 -23.24 2.79
CA VAL A 215 22.61 -21.78 2.56
C VAL A 215 22.76 -21.03 3.89
N ILE A 216 22.14 -21.56 4.94
CA ILE A 216 22.35 -21.12 6.32
C ILE A 216 22.84 -22.29 7.17
N ALA A 217 23.61 -22.00 8.21
CA ALA A 217 24.17 -23.01 9.09
C ALA A 217 23.07 -23.75 9.88
N LYS A 218 23.27 -25.03 10.19
CA LYS A 218 22.27 -25.86 10.89
C LYS A 218 21.79 -25.25 12.21
N ASN A 219 22.71 -24.65 12.96
CA ASN A 219 22.43 -24.09 14.29
C ASN A 219 22.13 -22.58 14.27
N SER A 220 22.18 -21.92 13.11
CA SER A 220 21.86 -20.49 13.04
C SER A 220 20.34 -20.28 12.99
N LYS A 221 19.89 -19.13 13.47
CA LYS A 221 18.55 -18.62 13.28
C LYS A 221 18.63 -17.28 12.55
N ILE A 222 17.55 -16.87 11.91
CA ILE A 222 17.42 -15.53 11.31
C ILE A 222 16.51 -14.69 12.20
N ASP A 223 16.88 -13.44 12.41
CA ASP A 223 16.05 -12.50 13.16
C ASP A 223 14.89 -11.99 12.29
N LEU A 224 13.71 -11.88 12.90
CA LEU A 224 12.49 -11.34 12.31
C LEU A 224 11.90 -10.28 13.24
N VAL A 225 11.74 -9.06 12.74
CA VAL A 225 11.02 -7.99 13.43
C VAL A 225 9.57 -7.94 12.96
N LEU A 226 8.64 -8.01 13.90
CA LEU A 226 7.21 -7.79 13.71
C LEU A 226 6.84 -6.38 14.17
N SER A 227 6.30 -5.55 13.28
CA SER A 227 5.58 -4.33 13.70
C SER A 227 4.15 -4.69 14.05
N ILE A 228 3.72 -4.42 15.28
CA ILE A 228 2.36 -4.66 15.75
C ILE A 228 1.61 -3.33 15.72
N SER A 229 0.80 -3.14 14.68
CA SER A 229 -0.09 -1.99 14.54
C SER A 229 -1.50 -2.36 14.96
N VAL A 230 -2.23 -1.40 15.51
CA VAL A 230 -3.62 -1.60 15.93
C VAL A 230 -4.57 -0.71 15.13
N THR A 231 -5.81 -1.13 14.97
CA THR A 231 -6.86 -0.30 14.34
C THR A 231 -7.46 0.74 15.28
N HIS A 232 -7.34 0.54 16.60
CA HIS A 232 -7.86 1.43 17.65
C HIS A 232 -6.72 1.77 18.62
N ILE A 233 -6.48 3.06 18.83
CA ILE A 233 -5.44 3.55 19.73
C ILE A 233 -5.77 3.10 21.17
N GLY A 234 -4.77 2.63 21.90
CA GLY A 234 -4.92 2.07 23.25
C GLY A 234 -4.92 0.55 23.29
N MET A 235 -5.05 -0.13 22.15
CA MET A 235 -4.96 -1.59 22.06
C MET A 235 -3.53 -2.14 22.05
N GLU A 236 -2.49 -1.30 22.08
CA GLU A 236 -1.11 -1.71 21.79
C GLU A 236 -0.64 -2.82 22.74
N GLY A 237 -0.84 -2.64 24.04
CA GLY A 237 -0.48 -3.63 25.05
C GLY A 237 -1.32 -4.92 24.98
N LEU A 238 -2.57 -4.83 24.54
CA LEU A 238 -3.42 -6.01 24.30
C LEU A 238 -2.92 -6.79 23.08
N ALA A 239 -2.64 -6.09 21.98
CA ALA A 239 -2.19 -6.67 20.73
C ALA A 239 -0.85 -7.41 20.89
N VAL A 240 0.11 -6.84 21.62
CA VAL A 240 1.39 -7.50 21.92
C VAL A 240 1.17 -8.80 22.69
N ARG A 241 0.41 -8.76 23.79
CA ARG A 241 0.15 -9.96 24.61
C ARG A 241 -0.61 -11.03 23.84
N TYR A 242 -1.53 -10.64 22.95
CA TYR A 242 -2.24 -11.56 22.06
C TYR A 242 -1.28 -12.25 21.08
N VAL A 243 -0.39 -11.48 20.42
CA VAL A 243 0.62 -12.04 19.50
C VAL A 243 1.59 -12.97 20.23
N GLU A 244 2.08 -12.57 21.40
CA GLU A 244 2.98 -13.38 22.24
C GLU A 244 2.32 -14.70 22.66
N MET A 245 1.07 -14.65 23.15
CA MET A 245 0.30 -15.84 23.52
C MET A 245 0.15 -16.80 22.33
N LEU A 246 -0.30 -16.29 21.18
CA LEU A 246 -0.51 -17.11 19.98
C LEU A 246 0.78 -17.76 19.48
N THR A 247 1.87 -17.00 19.44
CA THR A 247 3.17 -17.55 19.02
C THR A 247 3.63 -18.63 19.97
N ASN A 248 3.49 -18.43 21.29
CA ASN A 248 4.01 -19.36 22.28
C ASN A 248 3.16 -20.63 22.41
N GLU A 249 1.85 -20.53 22.25
CA GLU A 249 0.95 -21.68 22.41
C GLU A 249 0.85 -22.54 21.13
N HIS A 250 0.95 -21.92 19.95
CA HIS A 250 0.64 -22.59 18.68
C HIS A 250 1.84 -22.79 17.75
N LEU A 251 2.98 -22.14 18.00
CA LEU A 251 4.17 -22.23 17.15
C LEU A 251 5.36 -22.83 17.91
N ASN A 252 6.16 -23.61 17.18
CA ASN A 252 7.44 -24.14 17.67
C ASN A 252 8.53 -23.72 16.69
N LEU A 253 8.85 -22.42 16.68
CA LEU A 253 9.76 -21.81 15.71
C LEU A 253 11.21 -22.23 15.97
N LYS A 254 11.79 -22.98 15.03
CA LYS A 254 13.14 -23.57 15.19
C LYS A 254 14.21 -22.76 14.50
N HIS A 255 13.85 -21.90 13.57
CA HIS A 255 14.75 -21.27 12.61
C HIS A 255 14.67 -19.73 12.65
N LEU A 256 13.69 -19.19 13.36
CA LEU A 256 13.48 -17.77 13.59
C LEU A 256 13.76 -17.34 15.04
N ASN A 257 14.26 -16.12 15.20
CA ASN A 257 14.11 -15.32 16.42
C ASN A 257 13.11 -14.20 16.12
N VAL A 258 12.03 -14.10 16.89
CA VAL A 258 10.94 -13.15 16.61
C VAL A 258 10.96 -12.02 17.62
N PHE A 259 10.91 -10.78 17.14
CA PHE A 259 10.91 -9.58 17.96
C PHE A 259 9.70 -8.70 17.65
N ALA A 260 8.86 -8.43 18.64
CA ALA A 260 7.62 -7.67 18.50
C ALA A 260 7.79 -6.20 18.91
N PHE A 261 7.47 -5.28 18.00
CA PHE A 261 7.49 -3.83 18.26
C PHE A 261 6.10 -3.24 18.08
N ASP A 262 5.51 -2.82 19.20
CA ASP A 262 4.33 -1.96 19.21
C ASP A 262 4.72 -0.48 19.24
N GLU A 263 3.72 0.39 19.19
CA GLU A 263 3.95 1.83 19.23
C GLU A 263 4.71 2.26 20.50
N ASN A 264 4.43 1.65 21.66
CA ASN A 264 5.11 2.02 22.91
C ASN A 264 6.61 1.72 22.85
N ARG A 265 7.01 0.53 22.36
CA ARG A 265 8.42 0.20 22.16
C ARG A 265 9.08 1.10 21.12
N CYS A 266 8.39 1.44 20.03
CA CYS A 266 8.90 2.42 19.06
C CYS A 266 9.13 3.80 19.69
N GLN A 267 8.21 4.26 20.55
CA GLN A 267 8.35 5.54 21.25
C GLN A 267 9.51 5.53 22.26
N GLN A 268 9.77 4.39 22.91
CA GLN A 268 10.96 4.22 23.76
C GLN A 268 12.26 4.33 22.96
N LEU A 269 12.35 3.65 21.81
CA LEU A 269 13.51 3.72 20.92
C LEU A 269 13.78 5.15 20.46
N ILE A 270 12.76 5.83 19.91
CA ILE A 270 12.95 7.16 19.34
C ILE A 270 13.20 8.22 20.40
N SER A 271 12.65 8.07 21.62
CA SER A 271 12.94 8.99 22.72
C SER A 271 14.38 8.89 23.22
N LEU A 272 14.99 7.70 23.10
CA LEU A 272 16.39 7.48 23.43
C LEU A 272 17.32 8.01 22.33
N LEU A 273 16.97 7.77 21.06
CA LEU A 273 17.76 8.21 19.91
C LEU A 273 17.65 9.72 19.68
N CYS A 274 16.44 10.27 19.66
CA CYS A 274 16.18 11.68 19.35
C CYS A 274 15.46 12.37 20.52
N PRO A 275 16.14 12.56 21.67
CA PRO A 275 15.50 13.08 22.88
C PRO A 275 14.91 14.48 22.64
N ASN A 276 13.64 14.66 23.01
CA ASN A 276 12.85 15.88 22.82
C ASN A 276 12.54 16.26 21.36
N ASP A 277 12.88 15.44 20.37
CA ASP A 277 12.49 15.67 18.98
C ASP A 277 11.06 15.16 18.72
N LYS A 278 10.10 16.07 18.78
CA LYS A 278 8.69 15.77 18.51
C LYS A 278 8.43 15.36 17.06
N LYS A 279 9.25 15.77 16.10
CA LYS A 279 9.07 15.42 14.68
C LYS A 279 9.51 13.99 14.46
N ALA A 280 10.68 13.62 15.00
CA ALA A 280 11.15 12.24 14.99
C ALA A 280 10.15 11.30 15.69
N ALA A 281 9.67 11.67 16.88
CA ALA A 281 8.68 10.88 17.64
C ALA A 281 7.34 10.67 16.90
N ARG A 282 6.89 11.67 16.14
CA ARG A 282 5.68 11.55 15.30
C ARG A 282 5.94 10.68 14.06
N ALA A 283 7.09 10.82 13.41
CA ALA A 283 7.41 10.10 12.18
C ALA A 283 7.70 8.62 12.44
N PHE A 284 8.51 8.32 13.47
CA PHE A 284 8.94 6.96 13.81
C PHE A 284 7.86 6.23 14.62
N GLY A 285 7.34 5.13 14.09
CA GLY A 285 6.35 4.31 14.79
C GLY A 285 5.63 3.32 13.88
N VAL A 286 4.65 2.62 14.44
CA VAL A 286 3.95 1.52 13.76
C VAL A 286 2.44 1.73 13.71
N ASN A 287 1.85 2.51 14.61
CA ASN A 287 0.43 2.87 14.53
C ASN A 287 0.20 4.00 13.52
N GLY A 288 -0.86 3.93 12.72
CA GLY A 288 -1.09 4.88 11.63
C GLY A 288 -1.46 4.23 10.32
N SER A 289 -1.45 5.02 9.25
CA SER A 289 -1.51 4.52 7.87
C SER A 289 -0.30 3.62 7.55
N TYR A 290 -0.45 2.80 6.51
CA TYR A 290 0.59 1.85 6.06
C TYR A 290 1.98 2.48 5.91
N GLY A 291 2.07 3.72 5.44
CA GLY A 291 3.35 4.40 5.26
C GLY A 291 4.19 4.55 6.53
N ARG A 292 3.57 4.75 7.69
CA ARG A 292 4.30 4.93 8.95
C ARG A 292 5.01 3.64 9.37
N HIS A 293 4.28 2.52 9.42
CA HIS A 293 4.92 1.24 9.76
C HIS A 293 5.84 0.73 8.65
N TYR A 294 5.55 0.98 7.37
CA TYR A 294 6.44 0.55 6.28
C TYR A 294 7.81 1.21 6.41
N SER A 295 7.83 2.50 6.75
CA SER A 295 9.07 3.23 7.03
C SER A 295 9.80 2.64 8.24
N PHE A 296 9.10 2.35 9.34
CA PHE A 296 9.70 1.68 10.50
C PHE A 296 10.34 0.34 10.15
N LEU A 297 9.65 -0.52 9.39
CA LEU A 297 10.17 -1.84 8.98
C LEU A 297 11.44 -1.74 8.13
N LYS A 298 11.66 -0.63 7.42
CA LYS A 298 12.94 -0.38 6.76
C LYS A 298 13.97 0.22 7.71
N ALA A 299 13.58 1.21 8.49
CA ALA A 299 14.45 1.98 9.37
C ALA A 299 15.02 1.18 10.54
N ILE A 300 14.31 0.15 11.03
CA ILE A 300 14.76 -0.70 12.14
C ILE A 300 16.08 -1.42 11.82
N LEU A 301 16.39 -1.61 10.54
CA LEU A 301 17.69 -2.13 10.10
C LEU A 301 18.86 -1.28 10.61
N ALA A 302 18.72 0.05 10.65
CA ALA A 302 19.78 0.94 11.14
C ALA A 302 20.05 0.71 12.64
N VAL A 303 18.99 0.49 13.44
CA VAL A 303 19.12 0.13 14.86
C VAL A 303 19.77 -1.25 15.00
N TRP A 304 19.35 -2.24 14.22
CA TRP A 304 19.93 -3.58 14.26
C TRP A 304 21.43 -3.56 13.96
N HIS A 305 21.81 -2.88 12.87
CA HIS A 305 23.19 -2.74 12.45
C HIS A 305 24.05 -2.05 13.51
N SER A 306 23.57 -0.94 14.08
CA SER A 306 24.37 -0.12 14.99
C SER A 306 24.40 -0.64 16.43
N ALA A 307 23.32 -1.28 16.90
CA ALA A 307 23.17 -1.69 18.30
C ALA A 307 23.15 -3.19 18.57
N VAL A 308 22.67 -4.02 17.63
CA VAL A 308 22.42 -5.44 17.87
C VAL A 308 23.50 -6.32 17.24
N ASN A 309 23.66 -6.22 15.93
CA ASN A 309 24.61 -7.00 15.15
C ASN A 309 25.17 -6.17 13.97
N PRO A 310 26.44 -5.76 14.00
CA PRO A 310 27.05 -4.97 12.93
C PRO A 310 27.21 -5.73 11.61
N GLU A 311 27.06 -7.07 11.60
CA GLU A 311 27.01 -7.82 10.35
C GLU A 311 25.66 -7.70 9.64
N THR A 312 24.58 -7.40 10.38
CA THR A 312 23.26 -7.20 9.79
C THR A 312 23.27 -5.94 8.94
N TYR A 313 23.12 -6.12 7.64
CA TYR A 313 23.34 -5.06 6.66
C TYR A 313 22.19 -4.92 5.65
N PHE A 314 21.33 -5.93 5.60
CA PHE A 314 20.19 -5.98 4.70
C PHE A 314 18.91 -6.25 5.51
N THR A 315 17.80 -5.66 5.10
CA THR A 315 16.47 -6.06 5.54
C THR A 315 15.62 -6.48 4.36
N PHE A 316 14.77 -7.48 4.54
CA PHE A 316 13.76 -7.89 3.57
C PHE A 316 12.40 -7.99 4.27
N LYS A 317 11.43 -7.23 3.79
CA LYS A 317 10.06 -7.24 4.29
C LYS A 317 9.29 -8.36 3.60
N ILE A 318 8.52 -9.10 4.40
CA ILE A 318 7.56 -10.12 3.98
C ILE A 318 6.18 -9.77 4.55
N ASP A 319 5.10 -10.00 3.80
CA ASP A 319 3.76 -10.08 4.39
C ASP A 319 3.51 -11.52 4.84
N LEU A 320 2.75 -11.74 5.92
CA LEU A 320 2.58 -13.08 6.51
C LEU A 320 1.51 -13.91 5.78
N ASP A 321 0.80 -13.29 4.84
CA ASP A 321 0.03 -13.96 3.80
C ASP A 321 0.87 -14.36 2.57
N GLN A 322 2.19 -14.12 2.57
CA GLN A 322 3.12 -14.46 1.51
C GLN A 322 4.12 -15.54 1.94
N VAL A 323 4.42 -16.47 1.04
CA VAL A 323 5.30 -17.61 1.34
C VAL A 323 6.43 -17.74 0.32
N PHE A 324 7.61 -18.13 0.80
CA PHE A 324 8.67 -18.65 -0.04
C PHE A 324 8.37 -20.09 -0.42
N ASP A 325 7.81 -20.31 -1.61
CA ASP A 325 7.54 -21.65 -2.13
C ASP A 325 8.85 -22.32 -2.59
N GLN A 326 9.65 -22.78 -1.62
CA GLN A 326 10.97 -23.37 -1.86
C GLN A 326 10.94 -24.53 -2.88
N PRO A 327 9.97 -25.47 -2.84
CA PRO A 327 9.84 -26.50 -3.87
C PRO A 327 9.69 -25.93 -5.28
N VAL A 328 8.82 -24.93 -5.48
CA VAL A 328 8.61 -24.30 -6.79
C VAL A 328 9.85 -23.54 -7.25
N LEU A 329 10.48 -22.77 -6.36
CA LEU A 329 11.72 -22.04 -6.66
C LEU A 329 12.86 -22.98 -7.08
N LEU A 330 13.05 -24.08 -6.35
CA LEU A 330 14.04 -25.11 -6.70
C LEU A 330 13.71 -25.79 -8.02
N LYS A 331 12.44 -26.11 -8.28
CA LYS A 331 11.99 -26.74 -9.53
C LYS A 331 12.22 -25.83 -10.74
N LYS A 332 11.84 -24.55 -10.66
CA LYS A 332 11.88 -23.61 -11.79
C LYS A 332 13.24 -22.94 -11.99
N TYR A 333 13.96 -22.64 -10.90
CA TYR A 333 15.18 -21.83 -10.94
C TYR A 333 16.42 -22.52 -10.39
N GLY A 334 16.28 -23.71 -9.79
CA GLY A 334 17.40 -24.45 -9.20
C GLY A 334 18.02 -23.76 -7.98
N LYS A 335 17.34 -22.74 -7.43
CA LYS A 335 17.80 -21.93 -6.31
C LYS A 335 16.71 -21.79 -5.26
N THR A 336 17.13 -21.65 -4.01
CA THR A 336 16.24 -21.29 -2.90
C THR A 336 16.01 -19.78 -2.84
N ALA A 337 15.05 -19.34 -2.03
CA ALA A 337 14.75 -17.92 -1.84
C ALA A 337 15.98 -17.11 -1.38
N LEU A 338 16.71 -17.57 -0.37
CA LEU A 338 17.89 -16.85 0.12
C LEU A 338 19.02 -16.80 -0.91
N GLN A 339 19.21 -17.87 -1.70
CA GLN A 339 20.18 -17.86 -2.81
C GLN A 339 19.81 -16.85 -3.91
N LEU A 340 18.53 -16.60 -4.13
CA LEU A 340 18.05 -15.58 -5.07
C LEU A 340 18.23 -14.17 -4.52
N LEU A 341 18.13 -13.98 -3.20
CA LEU A 341 18.43 -12.73 -2.51
C LEU A 341 19.94 -12.39 -2.46
N CYS A 342 20.83 -13.38 -2.52
CA CYS A 342 22.28 -13.21 -2.66
C CYS A 342 22.69 -12.67 -4.05
N ASN A 343 22.09 -11.55 -4.46
CA ASN A 343 22.35 -10.88 -5.73
C ASN A 343 23.54 -9.90 -5.58
N PRO A 344 24.63 -10.06 -6.35
CA PRO A 344 25.84 -9.24 -6.18
C PRO A 344 25.66 -7.76 -6.54
N TYR A 345 24.53 -7.40 -7.17
CA TYR A 345 24.21 -6.02 -7.52
C TYR A 345 23.30 -5.32 -6.50
N TRP A 346 22.78 -6.02 -5.48
CA TRP A 346 21.99 -5.40 -4.41
C TRP A 346 22.91 -4.59 -3.49
N GLY A 347 22.70 -3.26 -3.44
CA GLY A 347 23.63 -2.28 -2.88
C GLY A 347 24.56 -1.65 -3.92
N GLY A 348 24.42 -2.02 -5.19
CA GLY A 348 25.24 -1.55 -6.31
C GLY A 348 24.71 -0.27 -6.97
N SER A 349 25.14 -0.03 -8.21
CA SER A 349 24.67 1.11 -9.02
C SER A 349 24.56 0.76 -10.50
N ALA A 350 23.80 1.55 -11.25
CA ALA A 350 23.60 1.41 -12.69
C ALA A 350 23.23 2.76 -13.33
N LEU A 351 22.96 2.73 -14.64
CA LEU A 351 22.28 3.81 -15.37
C LEU A 351 20.93 3.29 -15.88
N ASP A 352 19.89 4.11 -15.79
CA ASP A 352 18.58 3.78 -16.36
C ASP A 352 18.53 3.94 -17.89
N SER A 353 17.36 3.72 -18.49
CA SER A 353 17.16 3.83 -19.94
C SER A 353 17.39 5.22 -20.52
N ASN A 354 17.42 6.26 -19.68
CA ASN A 354 17.68 7.65 -20.06
C ASN A 354 19.11 8.08 -19.71
N GLY A 355 19.93 7.18 -19.15
CA GLY A 355 21.30 7.48 -18.72
C GLY A 355 21.37 8.16 -17.34
N VAL A 356 20.28 8.19 -16.57
CA VAL A 356 20.27 8.75 -15.21
C VAL A 356 20.93 7.76 -14.25
N PRO A 357 21.82 8.19 -13.35
CA PRO A 357 22.40 7.34 -12.31
C PRO A 357 21.34 6.76 -11.38
N VAL A 358 21.41 5.45 -11.14
CA VAL A 358 20.51 4.74 -10.23
C VAL A 358 21.32 3.99 -9.19
N GLU A 359 20.93 4.12 -7.93
CA GLU A 359 21.45 3.29 -6.85
C GLU A 359 20.52 2.10 -6.60
N LEU A 360 21.09 0.91 -6.60
CA LEU A 360 20.38 -0.37 -6.47
C LEU A 360 20.36 -0.84 -5.02
N GLY A 361 20.19 0.10 -4.08
CA GLY A 361 20.17 -0.14 -2.65
C GLY A 361 18.93 -0.90 -2.17
N MET A 362 17.87 -0.93 -2.98
CA MET A 362 16.68 -1.74 -2.72
C MET A 362 16.64 -2.97 -3.64
N ILE A 363 15.89 -3.99 -3.25
CA ILE A 363 15.66 -5.21 -4.02
C ILE A 363 14.18 -5.60 -3.97
N ALA A 364 13.66 -6.22 -5.02
CA ALA A 364 12.26 -6.62 -5.10
C ALA A 364 12.07 -7.98 -5.79
N GLY A 365 11.23 -8.84 -5.21
CA GLY A 365 10.77 -10.11 -5.78
C GLY A 365 9.32 -10.05 -6.30
N GLY A 366 8.93 -10.98 -7.17
CA GLY A 366 7.58 -11.10 -7.74
C GLY A 366 6.59 -11.81 -6.81
N LEU A 367 5.29 -11.71 -7.16
CA LEU A 367 4.21 -12.32 -6.40
C LEU A 367 3.22 -13.03 -7.35
N VAL A 368 2.85 -14.26 -7.03
CA VAL A 368 1.79 -15.03 -7.71
C VAL A 368 0.73 -15.48 -6.73
N ASN A 369 -0.50 -15.72 -7.20
CA ASN A 369 -1.54 -16.29 -6.34
C ASN A 369 -1.30 -17.79 -6.09
N GLU A 370 -1.81 -18.30 -4.96
CA GLU A 370 -1.80 -19.74 -4.66
C GLU A 370 -2.39 -20.58 -5.79
N ALA A 371 -3.54 -20.16 -6.33
CA ALA A 371 -4.24 -20.87 -7.40
C ALA A 371 -3.39 -21.07 -8.68
N ASP A 372 -2.36 -20.25 -8.84
CA ASP A 372 -1.52 -20.18 -10.04
C ASP A 372 -0.10 -20.75 -9.81
N SER A 373 0.21 -21.26 -8.61
CA SER A 373 1.57 -21.66 -8.26
C SER A 373 2.09 -22.88 -9.04
N ASP A 374 1.17 -23.75 -9.46
CA ASP A 374 1.46 -24.97 -10.22
C ASP A 374 1.46 -24.76 -11.74
N ALA A 375 1.12 -23.56 -12.22
CA ALA A 375 1.12 -23.26 -13.64
C ALA A 375 2.53 -23.35 -14.25
N ASP A 376 2.62 -23.89 -15.47
CA ASP A 376 3.89 -24.00 -16.21
C ASP A 376 4.55 -22.63 -16.38
N GLU A 377 3.74 -21.61 -16.71
CA GLU A 377 4.09 -20.20 -16.72
C GLU A 377 3.44 -19.48 -15.53
N PHE A 378 4.15 -18.55 -14.89
CA PHE A 378 3.58 -17.79 -13.78
C PHE A 378 2.48 -16.86 -14.28
N ILE A 379 1.29 -16.98 -13.69
CA ILE A 379 0.18 -16.05 -13.92
C ILE A 379 0.31 -14.92 -12.90
N PRO A 380 0.31 -13.65 -13.32
CA PRO A 380 0.40 -12.52 -12.41
C PRO A 380 -0.83 -12.45 -11.50
N ASP A 381 -0.64 -11.92 -10.29
CA ASP A 381 -1.69 -11.75 -9.29
C ASP A 381 -2.88 -10.90 -9.79
N ILE A 382 -2.62 -9.94 -10.68
CA ILE A 382 -3.60 -9.06 -11.30
C ILE A 382 -3.90 -9.49 -12.74
N ALA A 383 -5.06 -10.10 -12.96
CA ALA A 383 -5.53 -10.48 -14.28
C ALA A 383 -5.97 -9.28 -15.13
N ARG A 384 -5.75 -9.37 -16.45
CA ARG A 384 -6.31 -8.43 -17.44
C ARG A 384 -7.85 -8.46 -17.37
N PRO A 385 -8.54 -7.30 -17.29
CA PRO A 385 -10.00 -7.28 -17.25
C PRO A 385 -10.60 -7.56 -18.63
N ASP A 386 -11.79 -8.18 -18.68
CA ASP A 386 -12.61 -8.19 -19.89
C ASP A 386 -13.38 -6.87 -20.02
N THR A 387 -12.86 -5.96 -20.85
CA THR A 387 -13.42 -4.62 -21.06
C THR A 387 -14.90 -4.65 -21.46
N LYS A 388 -15.35 -5.61 -22.26
CA LYS A 388 -16.76 -5.66 -22.70
C LYS A 388 -17.68 -5.93 -21.52
N THR A 389 -17.32 -6.91 -20.68
CA THR A 389 -18.09 -7.23 -19.47
C THR A 389 -17.97 -6.14 -18.42
N LEU A 390 -16.77 -5.57 -18.24
CA LEU A 390 -16.47 -4.51 -17.29
C LEU A 390 -17.30 -3.24 -17.55
N LEU A 391 -17.48 -2.88 -18.83
CA LEU A 391 -18.18 -1.67 -19.25
C LEU A 391 -19.66 -1.91 -19.59
N SER A 392 -20.16 -3.15 -19.47
CA SER A 392 -21.56 -3.46 -19.75
C SER A 392 -22.52 -2.82 -18.74
N PRO A 393 -22.30 -2.89 -17.42
CA PRO A 393 -23.05 -2.08 -16.47
C PRO A 393 -22.40 -0.72 -16.27
N ILE A 394 -23.21 0.31 -16.02
CA ILE A 394 -22.68 1.59 -15.55
C ILE A 394 -21.96 1.40 -14.21
N SER A 395 -20.70 1.83 -14.15
CA SER A 395 -19.90 1.80 -12.92
C SER A 395 -18.78 2.84 -12.96
N SER A 396 -18.11 3.04 -11.84
CA SER A 396 -16.89 3.86 -11.77
C SER A 396 -15.79 3.38 -12.72
N LYS A 397 -15.79 2.09 -13.11
CA LYS A 397 -14.79 1.50 -14.03
C LYS A 397 -14.84 2.08 -15.44
N SER A 398 -15.99 2.62 -15.86
CA SER A 398 -16.11 3.35 -17.13
C SER A 398 -15.37 4.68 -17.13
N ILE A 399 -15.08 5.23 -15.95
CA ILE A 399 -14.30 6.48 -15.79
C ILE A 399 -12.84 6.17 -15.44
N PHE A 400 -12.62 5.20 -14.55
CA PHE A 400 -11.30 4.92 -13.99
C PHE A 400 -11.07 3.41 -13.84
N CYS A 401 -10.08 2.88 -14.53
CA CYS A 401 -9.73 1.47 -14.47
C CYS A 401 -8.23 1.29 -14.18
N SER A 402 -7.86 1.26 -12.90
CA SER A 402 -6.48 0.96 -12.50
C SER A 402 -6.06 -0.48 -12.84
N GLN A 403 -7.01 -1.42 -12.97
CA GLN A 403 -6.71 -2.83 -13.19
C GLN A 403 -5.93 -3.07 -14.48
N TRP A 404 -6.29 -2.39 -15.57
CA TRP A 404 -5.61 -2.52 -16.86
C TRP A 404 -4.10 -2.21 -16.80
N PRO A 405 -3.66 -1.00 -16.40
CA PRO A 405 -2.23 -0.69 -16.34
C PRO A 405 -1.50 -1.53 -15.28
N GLN A 406 -2.18 -1.94 -14.21
CA GLN A 406 -1.62 -2.82 -13.20
C GLN A 406 -1.34 -4.22 -13.75
N ALA A 407 -2.31 -4.83 -14.44
CA ALA A 407 -2.18 -6.15 -15.04
C ALA A 407 -0.99 -6.23 -16.01
N ILE A 408 -0.91 -5.29 -16.97
CA ILE A 408 0.17 -5.29 -17.96
C ILE A 408 1.54 -5.07 -17.31
N SER A 409 1.62 -4.21 -16.30
CA SER A 409 2.87 -3.97 -15.59
C SER A 409 3.32 -5.21 -14.82
N THR A 410 2.44 -5.86 -14.05
CA THR A 410 2.82 -7.04 -13.27
C THR A 410 3.17 -8.22 -14.17
N GLU A 411 2.38 -8.47 -15.22
CA GLU A 411 2.65 -9.50 -16.21
C GLU A 411 4.04 -9.34 -16.85
N THR A 412 4.37 -8.10 -17.24
CA THR A 412 5.65 -7.79 -17.88
C THR A 412 6.84 -7.94 -16.91
N GLU A 413 6.66 -7.61 -15.64
CA GLU A 413 7.72 -7.65 -14.63
C GLU A 413 7.99 -9.05 -14.09
N ILE A 414 6.94 -9.82 -13.81
CA ILE A 414 7.08 -11.10 -13.11
C ILE A 414 7.80 -12.15 -13.96
N ALA A 415 7.64 -12.08 -15.27
CA ALA A 415 8.32 -12.95 -16.24
C ALA A 415 9.78 -12.53 -16.51
N GLN A 416 10.25 -11.41 -15.96
CA GLN A 416 11.58 -10.90 -16.27
C GLN A 416 12.67 -11.76 -15.60
N MET A 417 13.64 -12.23 -16.41
CA MET A 417 14.77 -13.04 -15.94
C MET A 417 16.13 -12.35 -16.09
N HIS A 418 16.18 -11.17 -16.72
CA HIS A 418 17.39 -10.39 -16.84
C HIS A 418 17.77 -9.73 -15.51
N HIS A 419 19.07 -9.80 -15.17
CA HIS A 419 19.62 -9.20 -13.95
C HIS A 419 19.80 -7.68 -14.04
N ASN A 420 19.76 -7.10 -15.24
CA ASN A 420 19.89 -5.67 -15.49
C ASN A 420 18.52 -4.99 -15.60
N TYR A 421 17.68 -5.18 -14.59
CA TYR A 421 16.31 -4.68 -14.58
C TYR A 421 15.98 -4.05 -13.23
N GLN A 422 15.31 -2.90 -13.27
CA GLN A 422 14.76 -2.28 -12.06
C GLN A 422 13.26 -2.50 -11.96
N ARG A 423 12.77 -2.65 -10.73
CA ARG A 423 11.35 -2.68 -10.42
C ARG A 423 10.88 -1.32 -9.93
N VAL A 424 9.86 -0.83 -10.61
CA VAL A 424 9.18 0.42 -10.26
C VAL A 424 7.91 0.12 -9.45
N HIS A 425 7.22 -0.96 -9.79
CA HIS A 425 6.13 -1.49 -9.01
C HIS A 425 6.65 -2.62 -8.12
N VAL A 426 6.30 -2.56 -6.85
CA VAL A 426 6.53 -3.65 -5.92
C VAL A 426 5.28 -3.85 -5.07
N THR A 427 5.06 -5.08 -4.65
CA THR A 427 4.13 -5.41 -3.58
C THR A 427 4.86 -5.16 -2.26
N GLY A 428 4.24 -4.44 -1.33
CA GLY A 428 4.89 -3.99 -0.08
C GLY A 428 5.56 -5.10 0.74
N GLY A 429 5.14 -6.36 0.58
CA GLY A 429 5.71 -7.55 1.22
C GLY A 429 6.84 -8.27 0.48
N THR A 430 7.39 -7.78 -0.63
CA THR A 430 8.45 -8.51 -1.36
C THR A 430 9.70 -7.67 -1.61
N THR A 431 10.06 -6.82 -0.64
CA THR A 431 11.03 -5.73 -0.85
C THR A 431 12.11 -5.70 0.22
N GLY A 432 13.34 -5.34 -0.15
CA GLY A 432 14.45 -5.15 0.79
C GLY A 432 15.23 -3.87 0.56
N ILE A 433 16.03 -3.47 1.54
CA ILE A 433 16.94 -2.32 1.49
C ILE A 433 18.24 -2.63 2.26
N CYS A 434 19.36 -2.02 1.87
CA CYS A 434 20.63 -2.09 2.60
C CYS A 434 20.89 -0.85 3.47
N VAL A 435 21.80 -0.97 4.43
CA VAL A 435 22.17 0.08 5.37
C VAL A 435 22.70 1.35 4.68
N ASP A 436 23.58 1.24 3.68
CA ASP A 436 24.12 2.42 2.97
C ASP A 436 23.01 3.25 2.31
N ALA A 437 22.01 2.59 1.75
CA ALA A 437 20.88 3.26 1.11
C ALA A 437 20.03 4.03 2.13
N LEU A 438 19.83 3.47 3.34
CA LEU A 438 19.14 4.16 4.41
C LEU A 438 19.86 5.44 4.81
N TYR A 439 21.17 5.37 5.06
CA TYR A 439 21.98 6.53 5.48
C TYR A 439 22.18 7.56 4.38
N LYS A 440 22.26 7.15 3.12
CA LYS A 440 22.47 8.09 2.02
C LYS A 440 21.20 8.84 1.65
N TRP A 441 20.08 8.14 1.52
CA TRP A 441 18.87 8.70 0.93
C TRP A 441 17.85 9.16 1.97
N HIS A 442 17.97 8.72 3.23
CA HIS A 442 16.96 8.88 4.27
C HIS A 442 15.55 8.60 3.74
N PRO A 443 15.32 7.47 3.04
CA PRO A 443 14.05 7.22 2.39
C PRO A 443 12.97 6.92 3.43
N PHE A 444 11.75 7.36 3.14
CA PHE A 444 10.59 7.11 3.99
C PHE A 444 9.30 7.21 3.19
N THR A 445 8.28 6.48 3.65
CA THR A 445 6.92 6.67 3.18
C THR A 445 6.23 7.68 4.11
N PRO A 446 5.61 8.74 3.58
CA PRO A 446 4.88 9.67 4.43
C PRO A 446 3.75 8.99 5.22
N GLY A 447 3.57 9.39 6.48
CA GLY A 447 2.65 8.76 7.43
C GLY A 447 1.17 8.91 7.09
N PHE A 448 0.83 9.71 6.07
CA PHE A 448 -0.52 9.87 5.53
C PHE A 448 -0.81 8.94 4.33
N ILE A 449 0.20 8.23 3.80
CA ILE A 449 0.00 7.28 2.70
C ILE A 449 -0.51 5.96 3.25
N SER A 450 -1.75 5.61 2.91
CA SER A 450 -2.40 4.38 3.37
C SER A 450 -2.31 3.22 2.39
N ARG A 451 -1.86 3.43 1.15
CA ARG A 451 -1.69 2.37 0.13
C ARG A 451 -0.56 2.77 -0.80
N ALA A 452 0.14 1.80 -1.40
CA ALA A 452 1.29 2.03 -2.28
C ALA A 452 2.48 2.67 -1.55
N GLU A 453 2.67 2.25 -0.31
CA GLU A 453 3.71 2.69 0.60
C GLU A 453 5.11 2.49 0.04
N ASP A 454 5.37 1.40 -0.68
CA ASP A 454 6.65 1.09 -1.31
C ASP A 454 7.00 2.06 -2.45
N GLN A 455 6.01 2.47 -3.25
CA GLN A 455 6.24 3.45 -4.31
C GLN A 455 6.42 4.85 -3.73
N ALA A 456 5.67 5.22 -2.70
CA ALA A 456 5.90 6.48 -2.01
C ALA A 456 7.27 6.52 -1.29
N PHE A 457 7.76 5.39 -0.79
CA PHE A 457 9.11 5.25 -0.25
C PHE A 457 10.19 5.51 -1.31
N ALA A 458 10.05 4.93 -2.50
CA ALA A 458 10.98 5.18 -3.60
C ALA A 458 10.94 6.65 -4.06
N LEU A 459 9.74 7.25 -4.10
CA LEU A 459 9.55 8.65 -4.50
C LEU A 459 10.16 9.65 -3.52
N SER A 460 10.26 9.34 -2.22
CA SER A 460 10.91 10.24 -1.26
C SER A 460 12.40 10.46 -1.57
N ALA A 461 13.01 9.51 -2.29
CA ALA A 461 14.41 9.52 -2.71
C ALA A 461 14.58 9.78 -4.23
N PHE A 462 13.54 10.28 -4.91
CA PHE A 462 13.59 10.56 -6.34
C PHE A 462 14.11 11.99 -6.65
N GLY A 463 15.10 12.10 -7.54
CA GLY A 463 15.74 13.36 -7.92
C GLY A 463 16.40 13.33 -9.30
N PHE A 464 16.88 14.49 -9.78
CA PHE A 464 17.41 14.63 -11.15
C PHE A 464 18.86 14.13 -11.32
N GLU A 465 19.69 14.25 -10.28
CA GLU A 465 21.10 13.79 -10.32
C GLU A 465 21.23 12.27 -10.12
N GLY A 466 20.12 11.61 -9.73
CA GLY A 466 20.00 10.18 -9.55
C GLY A 466 18.88 9.85 -8.57
N TYR A 467 18.61 8.55 -8.38
CA TYR A 467 17.58 8.08 -7.46
C TYR A 467 17.89 6.68 -6.91
N LEU A 468 17.26 6.36 -5.78
CA LEU A 468 17.24 5.02 -5.19
C LEU A 468 16.15 4.16 -5.88
N SER A 469 16.48 2.93 -6.27
CA SER A 469 15.54 2.03 -6.95
C SER A 469 15.65 0.58 -6.49
N HIS A 470 14.62 -0.21 -6.77
CA HIS A 470 14.61 -1.64 -6.52
C HIS A 470 15.29 -2.38 -7.68
N LEU A 471 16.33 -3.14 -7.37
CA LEU A 471 16.84 -4.18 -8.24
C LEU A 471 15.82 -5.32 -8.37
N HIS A 472 15.57 -5.77 -9.58
CA HIS A 472 14.78 -6.98 -9.81
C HIS A 472 15.54 -8.23 -9.36
N ALA A 473 15.00 -8.95 -8.38
CA ALA A 473 15.49 -10.26 -7.99
C ALA A 473 14.94 -11.32 -8.96
N ALA A 474 15.62 -11.49 -10.10
CA ALA A 474 15.23 -12.45 -11.13
C ALA A 474 15.04 -13.87 -10.54
N GLY A 475 13.83 -14.40 -10.67
CA GLY A 475 13.43 -15.72 -10.17
C GLY A 475 12.97 -15.75 -8.71
N LEU A 476 13.15 -14.68 -7.92
CA LEU A 476 12.56 -14.58 -6.59
C LEU A 476 11.07 -14.30 -6.72
N ILE A 477 10.26 -15.34 -6.55
CA ILE A 477 8.81 -15.28 -6.63
C ILE A 477 8.24 -15.85 -5.35
N MET A 478 7.40 -15.07 -4.69
CA MET A 478 6.63 -15.48 -3.52
C MET A 478 5.19 -15.81 -3.94
N ARG A 479 4.54 -16.65 -3.14
CA ARG A 479 3.15 -17.05 -3.37
C ARG A 479 2.24 -16.34 -2.36
N HIS A 480 1.12 -15.81 -2.83
CA HIS A 480 0.13 -15.07 -2.04
C HIS A 480 -1.04 -15.99 -1.70
N ASP A 481 -1.17 -16.34 -0.42
CA ASP A 481 -2.12 -17.36 0.06
C ASP A 481 -3.33 -16.75 0.76
N LYS A 482 -3.50 -15.42 0.69
CA LYS A 482 -4.52 -14.66 1.42
C LYS A 482 -5.95 -15.19 1.26
N ALA A 483 -6.31 -15.59 0.04
CA ALA A 483 -7.67 -16.07 -0.25
C ALA A 483 -7.99 -17.43 0.41
N ALA A 484 -6.98 -18.18 0.84
CA ALA A 484 -7.14 -19.50 1.44
C ALA A 484 -7.68 -19.45 2.88
N PHE A 485 -7.44 -18.35 3.61
CA PHE A 485 -7.73 -18.29 5.05
C PHE A 485 -8.42 -17.01 5.56
N ALA A 486 -8.22 -15.85 4.92
CA ALA A 486 -8.66 -14.56 5.49
C ALA A 486 -10.05 -14.08 5.03
N GLY A 487 -10.92 -14.99 4.57
CA GLY A 487 -12.19 -14.64 3.90
C GLY A 487 -13.11 -13.71 4.71
N ARG A 488 -13.23 -13.93 6.02
CA ARG A 488 -14.05 -13.12 6.93
C ARG A 488 -13.53 -11.68 7.05
N SER A 489 -12.23 -11.52 7.31
CA SER A 489 -11.57 -10.21 7.43
C SER A 489 -11.59 -9.43 6.11
N ILE A 490 -11.36 -10.10 4.98
CA ILE A 490 -11.41 -9.48 3.64
C ILE A 490 -12.81 -8.93 3.36
N LYS A 491 -13.85 -9.73 3.61
CA LYS A 491 -15.24 -9.29 3.42
C LYS A 491 -15.58 -8.10 4.31
N HIS A 492 -15.15 -8.12 5.56
CA HIS A 492 -15.36 -7.01 6.49
C HIS A 492 -14.67 -5.71 6.04
N ALA A 493 -13.47 -5.80 5.43
CA ALA A 493 -12.68 -4.64 5.04
C ALA A 493 -12.96 -4.12 3.61
N ALA A 494 -13.79 -4.81 2.81
CA ALA A 494 -13.94 -4.55 1.37
C ALA A 494 -14.33 -3.10 1.01
N ASP A 495 -15.30 -2.52 1.72
CA ASP A 495 -15.72 -1.13 1.47
C ASP A 495 -14.65 -0.12 1.89
N SER A 496 -13.99 -0.37 3.01
CA SER A 496 -12.86 0.46 3.47
C SER A 496 -11.71 0.46 2.46
N LYS A 497 -11.41 -0.70 1.87
CA LYS A 497 -10.39 -0.82 0.82
C LYS A 497 -10.77 -0.01 -0.43
N ALA A 498 -12.02 -0.09 -0.86
CA ALA A 498 -12.52 0.68 -2.01
C ALA A 498 -12.42 2.20 -1.76
N ILE A 499 -12.76 2.66 -0.56
CA ILE A 499 -12.57 4.07 -0.16
C ILE A 499 -11.07 4.42 -0.15
N GLY A 500 -10.22 3.53 0.35
CA GLY A 500 -8.75 3.70 0.36
C GLY A 500 -8.14 3.88 -1.02
N ASP A 501 -8.69 3.25 -2.06
CA ASP A 501 -8.24 3.47 -3.45
C ASP A 501 -8.62 4.88 -3.96
N ILE A 502 -9.74 5.45 -3.47
CA ILE A 502 -10.11 6.85 -3.76
C ILE A 502 -9.22 7.82 -2.96
N GLU A 503 -8.91 7.52 -1.70
CA GLU A 503 -7.94 8.29 -0.91
C GLU A 503 -6.57 8.29 -1.60
N ARG A 504 -6.12 7.13 -2.11
CA ARG A 504 -4.86 7.01 -2.86
C ARG A 504 -4.82 7.98 -4.05
N LEU A 505 -5.90 8.10 -4.81
CA LEU A 505 -6.00 9.06 -5.92
C LEU A 505 -5.77 10.52 -5.45
N LEU A 506 -6.45 10.93 -4.38
CA LEU A 506 -6.32 12.27 -3.81
C LEU A 506 -4.90 12.53 -3.27
N LEU A 507 -4.38 11.56 -2.50
CA LEU A 507 -3.12 11.68 -1.79
C LEU A 507 -1.92 11.65 -2.76
N PHE A 508 -1.87 10.71 -3.71
CA PHE A 508 -0.76 10.62 -4.68
C PHE A 508 -0.75 11.80 -5.64
N SER A 509 -1.92 12.27 -6.09
CA SER A 509 -1.98 13.45 -6.96
C SER A 509 -1.36 14.65 -6.26
N ARG A 510 -1.73 14.92 -5.00
CA ARG A 510 -1.14 16.04 -4.24
C ARG A 510 0.31 15.78 -3.83
N TYR A 511 0.67 14.57 -3.42
CA TYR A 511 2.03 14.23 -2.99
C TYR A 511 3.03 14.48 -4.12
N THR A 512 2.71 14.05 -5.33
CA THR A 512 3.58 14.30 -6.49
C THR A 512 3.61 15.76 -6.95
N ASP A 513 2.59 16.58 -6.63
CA ASP A 513 2.60 18.03 -6.88
C ASP A 513 3.62 18.77 -5.97
N ILE A 514 3.87 18.25 -4.76
CA ILE A 514 4.68 18.94 -3.74
C ILE A 514 6.10 18.38 -3.59
N LEU A 515 6.42 17.30 -4.31
CA LEU A 515 7.79 16.78 -4.34
C LEU A 515 8.72 17.76 -5.08
N PRO A 516 10.02 17.79 -4.74
CA PRO A 516 10.97 18.69 -5.40
C PRO A 516 11.18 18.42 -6.89
N ALA A 517 10.96 17.18 -7.34
CA ALA A 517 11.09 16.78 -8.73
C ALA A 517 9.85 17.21 -9.54
N LYS A 518 10.03 17.47 -10.84
CA LYS A 518 8.91 17.81 -11.72
C LYS A 518 7.92 16.64 -11.77
N GLN A 519 6.64 16.94 -11.59
CA GLN A 519 5.59 15.92 -11.59
C GLN A 519 5.58 15.07 -12.87
N SER A 520 5.88 15.66 -14.04
CA SER A 520 5.99 14.91 -15.29
C SER A 520 7.04 13.80 -15.22
N ASP A 521 8.16 14.06 -14.58
CA ASP A 521 9.29 13.12 -14.50
C ASP A 521 8.96 11.99 -13.51
N ILE A 522 8.30 12.35 -12.39
CA ILE A 522 7.74 11.39 -11.44
C ILE A 522 6.72 10.47 -12.13
N ILE A 523 5.75 11.03 -12.84
CA ILE A 523 4.73 10.27 -13.59
C ILE A 523 5.40 9.31 -14.56
N GLN A 524 6.40 9.77 -15.32
CA GLN A 524 7.11 8.94 -16.29
C GLN A 524 7.91 7.80 -15.63
N HIS A 525 8.47 8.04 -14.44
CA HIS A 525 9.21 7.05 -13.66
C HIS A 525 8.29 5.95 -13.13
N ILE A 526 7.15 6.31 -12.53
CA ILE A 526 6.23 5.35 -11.90
C ILE A 526 5.16 4.76 -12.85
N TRP A 527 5.32 5.00 -14.15
CA TRP A 527 4.39 4.54 -15.18
C TRP A 527 4.55 3.03 -15.49
N PRO A 528 3.46 2.32 -15.82
CA PRO A 528 2.05 2.77 -15.86
C PRO A 528 1.28 2.52 -14.55
N PHE A 529 1.85 1.73 -13.63
CA PHE A 529 1.14 1.14 -12.50
C PHE A 529 0.61 2.20 -11.53
N SER A 530 1.51 2.90 -10.83
CA SER A 530 1.11 3.87 -9.80
C SER A 530 0.76 5.23 -10.40
N SER A 531 1.31 5.56 -11.58
CA SER A 531 1.00 6.81 -12.27
C SER A 531 -0.48 6.96 -12.62
N CYS A 532 -1.22 5.86 -12.77
CA CYS A 532 -2.66 5.94 -13.08
C CYS A 532 -3.46 6.61 -11.95
N PHE A 533 -2.98 6.61 -10.70
CA PHE A 533 -3.59 7.30 -9.57
C PHE A 533 -3.18 8.77 -9.44
N ILE A 534 -2.46 9.33 -10.43
CA ILE A 534 -2.13 10.74 -10.48
C ILE A 534 -3.03 11.39 -11.53
N SER A 535 -3.92 12.27 -11.07
CA SER A 535 -4.89 12.95 -11.93
C SER A 535 -4.71 14.46 -11.87
N PRO A 536 -4.87 15.18 -13.01
CA PRO A 536 -4.94 16.63 -13.00
C PRO A 536 -6.22 17.16 -12.33
N ASN A 537 -7.27 16.34 -12.23
CA ASN A 537 -8.56 16.68 -11.61
C ASN A 537 -8.96 15.62 -10.56
N PRO A 538 -8.17 15.45 -9.48
CA PRO A 538 -8.31 14.32 -8.57
C PRO A 538 -9.62 14.35 -7.78
N GLU A 539 -10.12 15.53 -7.40
CA GLU A 539 -11.33 15.66 -6.59
C GLU A 539 -12.62 15.39 -7.38
N ILE A 540 -12.73 15.88 -8.62
CA ILE A 540 -13.84 15.50 -9.52
C ILE A 540 -13.85 13.99 -9.72
N LEU A 541 -12.68 13.41 -10.02
CA LEU A 541 -12.60 11.97 -10.26
C LEU A 541 -12.97 11.16 -9.01
N ALA A 542 -12.48 11.57 -7.84
CA ALA A 542 -12.86 10.97 -6.56
C ALA A 542 -14.36 11.06 -6.28
N GLY A 543 -14.97 12.24 -6.50
CA GLY A 543 -16.41 12.44 -6.33
C GLY A 543 -17.26 11.60 -7.27
N LEU A 544 -16.84 11.47 -8.55
CA LEU A 544 -17.51 10.64 -9.54
C LEU A 544 -17.44 9.15 -9.19
N ILE A 545 -16.25 8.64 -8.82
CA ILE A 545 -16.07 7.24 -8.38
C ILE A 545 -16.93 6.97 -7.14
N PHE A 546 -16.82 7.84 -6.13
CA PHE A 546 -17.57 7.71 -4.87
C PHE A 546 -19.08 7.72 -5.10
N ALA A 547 -19.61 8.65 -5.90
CA ALA A 547 -21.05 8.75 -6.15
C ALA A 547 -21.58 7.57 -6.97
N LEU A 548 -20.83 7.07 -7.96
CA LEU A 548 -21.25 5.91 -8.74
C LEU A 548 -21.27 4.64 -7.90
N ASP A 549 -20.17 4.35 -7.20
CA ASP A 549 -20.10 3.15 -6.36
C ASP A 549 -21.11 3.25 -5.20
N GLY A 550 -21.25 4.44 -4.60
CA GLY A 550 -22.22 4.72 -3.55
C GLY A 550 -23.67 4.56 -4.00
N SER A 551 -23.97 4.79 -5.29
CA SER A 551 -25.32 4.59 -5.86
C SER A 551 -25.77 3.13 -5.85
N PHE A 552 -24.85 2.18 -5.70
CA PHE A 552 -25.13 0.74 -5.66
C PHE A 552 -24.84 0.13 -4.29
N LYS A 553 -23.82 0.62 -3.58
CA LYS A 553 -23.42 0.10 -2.27
C LYS A 553 -24.22 0.66 -1.09
N GLY A 554 -24.50 1.96 -1.10
CA GLY A 554 -25.22 2.65 -0.02
C GLY A 554 -24.54 2.56 1.37
N SER A 555 -25.35 2.72 2.42
CA SER A 555 -25.04 2.38 3.81
C SER A 555 -23.64 2.83 4.28
N LYS A 556 -22.89 1.93 4.92
CA LYS A 556 -21.57 2.18 5.51
C LYS A 556 -20.54 2.71 4.52
N TYR A 557 -20.58 2.27 3.26
CA TYR A 557 -19.67 2.78 2.22
C TYR A 557 -19.82 4.29 2.04
N VAL A 558 -21.05 4.80 2.00
CA VAL A 558 -21.33 6.23 1.80
C VAL A 558 -21.07 7.01 3.09
N GLU A 559 -21.49 6.49 4.23
CA GLU A 559 -21.35 7.17 5.53
C GLU A 559 -19.89 7.34 5.94
N ASP A 560 -19.11 6.25 5.92
CA ASP A 560 -17.69 6.28 6.27
C ASP A 560 -16.88 6.98 5.19
N GLY A 561 -17.17 6.68 3.92
CA GLY A 561 -16.44 7.22 2.78
C GLY A 561 -16.55 8.74 2.66
N ALA A 562 -17.74 9.31 2.88
CA ALA A 562 -17.91 10.76 2.81
C ALA A 562 -17.08 11.50 3.87
N VAL A 563 -17.06 11.00 5.12
CA VAL A 563 -16.25 11.59 6.19
C VAL A 563 -14.77 11.52 5.85
N ARG A 564 -14.30 10.33 5.45
CA ARG A 564 -12.89 10.06 5.14
C ARG A 564 -12.40 10.90 3.97
N LEU A 565 -13.13 10.91 2.87
CA LEU A 565 -12.73 11.63 1.66
C LEU A 565 -12.77 13.16 1.84
N LEU A 566 -13.72 13.68 2.63
CA LEU A 566 -13.72 15.10 2.99
C LEU A 566 -12.47 15.46 3.79
N LYS A 567 -12.12 14.66 4.80
CA LYS A 567 -10.87 14.84 5.57
C LYS A 567 -9.63 14.75 4.66
N SER A 568 -9.60 13.83 3.70
CA SER A 568 -8.49 13.72 2.73
C SER A 568 -8.36 14.96 1.86
N ILE A 569 -9.46 15.53 1.35
CA ILE A 569 -9.43 16.77 0.58
C ILE A 569 -8.89 17.93 1.42
N GLU A 570 -9.42 18.12 2.62
CA GLU A 570 -8.96 19.18 3.54
C GLU A 570 -7.47 19.02 3.88
N PHE A 571 -7.04 17.78 4.10
CA PHE A 571 -5.64 17.45 4.36
C PHE A 571 -4.75 17.81 3.16
N CYS A 572 -5.11 17.37 1.95
CA CYS A 572 -4.36 17.65 0.72
C CYS A 572 -4.22 19.16 0.46
N ARG A 573 -5.28 19.94 0.72
CA ARG A 573 -5.29 21.38 0.47
C ARG A 573 -4.48 22.18 1.49
N HIS A 574 -4.44 21.74 2.75
CA HIS A 574 -4.00 22.62 3.84
C HIS A 574 -2.89 22.07 4.75
N LYS A 575 -2.70 20.75 4.82
CA LYS A 575 -1.85 20.13 5.86
C LYS A 575 -0.72 19.26 5.29
N MET A 576 -0.90 18.67 4.11
CA MET A 576 0.03 17.69 3.57
C MET A 576 1.47 18.19 3.46
N GLU A 577 1.68 19.40 2.96
CA GLU A 577 3.02 19.96 2.75
C GLU A 577 3.76 20.19 4.07
N ALA A 578 3.07 20.72 5.09
CA ALA A 578 3.62 20.91 6.42
C ALA A 578 3.96 19.56 7.08
N GLN A 579 3.06 18.58 7.00
CA GLN A 579 3.32 17.25 7.56
C GLN A 579 4.48 16.55 6.85
N LEU A 580 4.56 16.63 5.52
CA LEU A 580 5.67 16.05 4.75
C LEU A 580 7.02 16.67 5.16
N ALA A 581 7.06 17.99 5.37
CA ALA A 581 8.26 18.68 5.83
C ALA A 581 8.66 18.27 7.26
N GLU A 582 7.69 18.11 8.17
CA GLU A 582 7.93 17.63 9.54
C GLU A 582 8.48 16.19 9.53
N GLU A 583 7.86 15.28 8.79
CA GLU A 583 8.28 13.88 8.70
C GLU A 583 9.66 13.74 8.07
N LYS A 584 9.94 14.50 7.01
CA LYS A 584 11.28 14.53 6.39
C LYS A 584 12.37 14.94 7.39
N GLN A 585 12.08 15.95 8.23
CA GLN A 585 13.02 16.35 9.28
C GLN A 585 13.15 15.29 10.36
N GLY A 586 12.04 14.69 10.81
CA GLY A 586 12.07 13.63 11.82
C GLY A 586 12.88 12.40 11.38
N TRP A 587 12.72 11.96 10.12
CA TRP A 587 13.50 10.86 9.57
C TRP A 587 14.98 11.22 9.40
N ALA A 588 15.30 12.44 8.95
CA ALA A 588 16.68 12.90 8.89
C ALA A 588 17.35 12.86 10.27
N SER A 589 16.67 13.38 11.31
CA SER A 589 17.18 13.35 12.68
C SER A 589 17.39 11.92 13.19
N PHE A 590 16.49 10.98 12.89
CA PHE A 590 16.67 9.57 13.23
C PHE A 590 17.95 8.98 12.61
N TYR A 591 18.14 9.11 11.30
CA TYR A 591 19.30 8.53 10.62
C TYR A 591 20.62 9.21 11.01
N GLU A 592 20.62 10.54 11.20
CA GLU A 592 21.80 11.30 11.64
C GLU A 592 22.25 10.93 13.05
N THR A 593 21.33 10.46 13.91
CA THR A 593 21.66 10.11 15.30
C THR A 593 22.17 8.67 15.46
N MET A 594 22.28 7.88 14.39
CA MET A 594 22.79 6.50 14.45
C MET A 594 24.28 6.39 14.82
N GLN A 595 24.95 7.53 15.03
CA GLN A 595 26.24 7.62 15.72
C GLN A 595 26.00 7.99 17.19
N PHE A 596 25.93 6.98 18.05
CA PHE A 596 25.63 7.16 19.47
C PHE A 596 26.69 6.51 20.38
N SER A 597 26.66 6.87 21.67
CA SER A 597 27.58 6.35 22.68
C SER A 597 27.32 4.87 23.01
N ASP A 598 28.30 4.21 23.61
CA ASP A 598 28.15 2.81 24.08
C ASP A 598 27.02 2.66 25.11
N GLU A 599 26.73 3.70 25.90
CA GLU A 599 25.62 3.70 26.85
C GLU A 599 24.26 3.65 26.15
N ILE A 600 24.07 4.47 25.11
CA ILE A 600 22.85 4.43 24.28
C ILE A 600 22.75 3.10 23.55
N LYS A 601 23.88 2.60 23.05
CA LYS A 601 23.95 1.29 22.38
C LYS A 601 23.44 0.16 23.28
N GLU A 602 23.91 0.10 24.52
CA GLU A 602 23.48 -0.91 25.48
C GLU A 602 21.99 -0.76 25.83
N ALA A 603 21.52 0.47 26.04
CA ALA A 603 20.10 0.72 26.30
C ALA A 603 19.19 0.30 25.12
N LEU A 604 19.59 0.59 23.88
CA LEU A 604 18.89 0.11 22.68
C LEU A 604 18.86 -1.41 22.62
N HIS A 605 19.99 -2.06 22.91
CA HIS A 605 20.08 -3.51 22.91
C HIS A 605 19.16 -4.14 23.97
N GLN A 606 19.01 -3.52 25.15
CA GLN A 606 18.04 -3.98 26.16
C GLN A 606 16.59 -3.82 25.70
N ILE A 607 16.24 -2.72 25.02
CA ILE A 607 14.90 -2.53 24.43
C ILE A 607 14.62 -3.64 23.41
N VAL A 608 15.56 -3.88 22.48
CA VAL A 608 15.42 -4.94 21.47
C VAL A 608 15.28 -6.31 22.13
N LYS A 609 16.11 -6.63 23.13
CA LYS A 609 16.02 -7.90 23.86
C LYS A 609 14.66 -8.09 24.55
N SER A 610 14.08 -7.02 25.08
CA SER A 610 12.74 -7.05 25.69
C SER A 610 11.59 -7.22 24.68
N ALA A 611 11.87 -7.05 23.38
CA ALA A 611 10.92 -7.28 22.30
C ALA A 611 10.89 -8.75 21.85
N ALA A 612 11.85 -9.59 22.28
CA ALA A 612 11.91 -10.98 21.88
C ALA A 612 10.70 -11.78 22.41
N ILE A 613 10.01 -12.47 21.51
CA ILE A 613 9.00 -13.47 21.85
C ILE A 613 9.74 -14.77 22.16
N ASN A 614 9.62 -15.25 23.40
CA ASN A 614 10.36 -16.41 23.91
C ASN A 614 9.52 -17.67 23.91
#